data_AF-A0A7V9MZZ6-F1
#
_entry.id   AF-A0A7V9MZZ6-F1
#
_cell.length_a   1.000
_cell.length_b   1.000
_cell.length_c   1.000
_cell.angle_alpha   90.00
_cell.angle_beta   90.00
_cell.angle_gamma   90.00
#
_symmetry.space_group_name_H-M   'P 1'
#
loop_
_entity.id
_entity.type
_entity.pdbx_description
1 polymer ?
#
loop_
_entity_poly.entity_id
_entity_poly.type
_entity_poly.pdbx_seq_one_letter_code
_entity_poly.pdbx_strand_id
1 'polypeptide(L)'
;MQILTGSAPPVAVSTLASVQYDGDGAFVATLQNGQVWHEVNGLGAKAPLKVGARITITPGAMGSYNLKAGDASHSYKVELKS
;
A
#
# COMPACT_ATOMS: atom_id res chain seq x y z
N MET A 1 -9.60 23.00 21.60
CA MET A 1 -8.51 22.01 21.68
C MET A 1 -8.55 21.20 20.40
N GLN A 2 -7.58 21.41 19.50
CA GLN A 2 -7.48 20.66 18.25
C GLN A 2 -6.48 19.52 18.50
N ILE A 3 -6.99 18.29 18.57
CA ILE A 3 -6.17 17.10 18.69
C ILE A 3 -5.43 16.89 17.36
N LEU A 4 -4.15 17.23 17.32
CA LEU A 4 -3.23 16.83 16.26
C LEU A 4 -2.95 15.33 16.40
N THR A 5 -3.93 14.49 16.08
CA THR A 5 -3.67 13.06 15.90
C THR A 5 -2.81 12.94 14.63
N GLY A 6 -1.51 12.72 14.80
CA GLY A 6 -0.48 12.69 13.75
C GLY A 6 -0.58 11.53 12.76
N SER A 7 -1.77 11.23 12.26
CA SER A 7 -1.98 10.32 11.13
C SER A 7 -2.77 11.08 10.08
N ALA A 8 -2.15 11.38 8.94
CA ALA A 8 -2.86 11.89 7.78
C ALA A 8 -3.99 10.91 7.40
N PRO A 9 -5.16 11.41 6.95
CA PRO A 9 -6.24 10.54 6.51
C PRO A 9 -5.77 9.65 5.34
N PRO A 10 -6.28 8.41 5.24
CA PRO A 10 -5.98 7.56 4.08
C PRO A 10 -6.39 8.24 2.78
N VAL A 11 -5.52 8.16 1.76
CA VAL A 11 -5.82 8.64 0.40
C VAL A 11 -6.60 7.61 -0.41
N ALA A 12 -6.54 6.34 -0.01
CA ALA A 12 -7.35 5.29 -0.59
C ALA A 12 -7.61 4.19 0.45
N VAL A 13 -8.83 3.65 0.43
CA VAL A 13 -9.17 2.42 1.13
C VAL A 13 -10.00 1.56 0.20
N SER A 14 -9.48 0.41 -0.20
CA SER A 14 -10.13 -0.47 -1.18
C SER A 14 -9.65 -1.90 -1.02
N THR A 15 -10.36 -2.87 -1.59
CA THR A 15 -9.98 -4.27 -1.54
C THR A 15 -8.90 -4.56 -2.59
N LEU A 16 -7.94 -5.43 -2.25
CA LEU A 16 -6.97 -5.95 -3.22
C LEU A 16 -7.68 -6.82 -4.25
N ALA A 17 -7.67 -6.41 -5.51
CA ALA A 17 -8.23 -7.16 -6.63
C ALA A 17 -7.22 -8.16 -7.20
N SER A 18 -5.96 -7.76 -7.34
CA SER A 18 -4.87 -8.63 -7.78
C SER A 18 -3.52 -8.13 -7.27
N VAL A 19 -2.55 -9.04 -7.23
CA VAL A 19 -1.15 -8.73 -6.91
C VAL A 19 -0.24 -9.52 -7.84
N GLN A 20 0.78 -8.85 -8.37
CA GLN A 20 1.87 -9.46 -9.12
C GLN A 20 3.18 -9.14 -8.42
N TYR A 21 4.16 -10.04 -8.49
CA TYR A 21 5.49 -9.83 -7.94
C TYR A 21 6.50 -9.91 -9.07
N ASP A 22 7.50 -9.03 -9.05
CA ASP A 22 8.64 -9.11 -9.97
C ASP A 22 9.73 -10.09 -9.47
N GLY A 23 10.84 -10.14 -10.21
CA GLY A 23 11.98 -11.00 -9.89
C GLY A 23 12.69 -10.65 -8.58
N ASP A 24 12.59 -9.39 -8.14
CA ASP A 24 13.17 -8.87 -6.91
C ASP A 24 12.22 -9.00 -5.71
N GLY A 25 10.99 -9.48 -5.97
CA GLY A 25 9.96 -9.68 -4.97
C GLY A 25 9.16 -8.42 -4.62
N ALA A 26 9.37 -7.32 -5.34
CA ALA A 26 8.53 -6.14 -5.25
C ALA A 26 7.16 -6.42 -5.88
N PHE A 27 6.11 -5.81 -5.34
CA PHE A 27 4.75 -6.07 -5.81
C PHE A 27 4.14 -4.92 -6.62
N VAL A 28 3.22 -5.30 -7.52
CA VAL A 28 2.24 -4.43 -8.16
C VAL A 28 0.85 -4.86 -7.69
N ALA A 29 0.19 -4.02 -6.92
CA ALA A 29 -1.13 -4.26 -6.33
C ALA A 29 -2.20 -3.49 -7.10
N THR A 30 -3.19 -4.18 -7.67
CA THR A 30 -4.38 -3.57 -8.26
C THR A 30 -5.53 -3.63 -7.26
N LEU A 31 -6.16 -2.49 -7.01
CA LEU A 31 -7.29 -2.34 -6.12
C LEU A 31 -8.61 -2.44 -6.89
N GLN A 32 -9.70 -2.79 -6.21
CA GLN A 32 -11.03 -2.87 -6.81
C GLN A 32 -11.55 -1.53 -7.36
N ASN A 33 -11.04 -0.41 -6.86
CA ASN A 33 -11.35 0.93 -7.37
C ASN A 33 -10.56 1.30 -8.64
N GLY A 34 -9.79 0.37 -9.21
CA GLY A 34 -8.98 0.57 -10.42
C GLY A 34 -7.60 1.18 -10.18
N GLN A 35 -7.26 1.58 -8.95
CA GLN A 35 -5.93 2.10 -8.66
C GLN A 35 -4.88 0.97 -8.66
N VAL A 36 -3.70 1.29 -9.18
CA VAL A 36 -2.56 0.37 -9.23
C VAL A 36 -1.40 0.98 -8.45
N TRP A 37 -0.86 0.24 -7.50
CA TRP A 37 0.22 0.67 -6.62
C TRP A 37 1.43 -0.22 -6.78
N HIS A 38 2.60 0.37 -6.94
CA HIS A 38 3.87 -0.32 -7.11
C HIS A 38 4.76 -0.12 -5.88
N GLU A 39 5.41 -1.17 -5.39
CA GLU A 39 6.36 -1.08 -4.28
C GLU A 39 7.67 -0.44 -4.73
N VAL A 40 8.13 0.59 -4.01
CA VAL A 40 9.30 1.39 -4.40
C VAL A 40 10.63 0.79 -3.90
N ASN A 41 10.59 0.00 -2.83
CA ASN A 41 11.79 -0.54 -2.19
C ASN A 41 11.57 -2.00 -1.76
N GLY A 42 11.32 -2.90 -2.73
CA GLY A 42 11.21 -4.33 -2.44
C GLY A 42 12.53 -4.86 -1.86
N LEU A 43 12.59 -5.09 -0.55
CA LEU A 43 13.79 -5.54 0.15
C LEU A 43 14.06 -7.05 -0.02
N GLY A 44 13.72 -7.63 -1.16
CA GLY A 44 13.92 -9.06 -1.46
C GLY A 44 12.95 -10.04 -0.77
N ALA A 45 12.16 -9.58 0.20
CA ALA A 45 11.14 -10.37 0.87
C ALA A 45 9.75 -10.05 0.31
N LYS A 46 9.10 -11.04 -0.32
CA LYS A 46 7.74 -10.88 -0.87
C LYS A 46 6.75 -10.50 0.24
N ALA A 47 6.09 -9.37 0.07
CA ALA A 47 4.97 -8.96 0.92
C ALA A 47 3.88 -10.04 0.89
N PRO A 48 3.37 -10.56 2.03
CA PRO A 48 2.34 -11.60 2.05
C PRO A 48 0.94 -11.01 1.79
N LEU A 49 0.75 -10.38 0.63
CA LEU A 49 -0.51 -9.78 0.22
C LEU A 49 -1.50 -10.87 -0.21
N LYS A 50 -2.74 -10.76 0.26
CA LYS A 50 -3.82 -11.70 -0.07
C LYS A 50 -4.92 -10.98 -0.84
N VAL A 51 -5.28 -11.50 -2.02
CA VAL A 51 -6.43 -11.01 -2.79
C VAL A 51 -7.69 -11.06 -1.92
N GLY A 52 -8.51 -10.00 -1.98
CA GLY A 52 -9.65 -9.82 -1.09
C GLY A 52 -9.31 -9.12 0.23
N ALA A 53 -8.03 -8.89 0.55
CA ALA A 53 -7.66 -8.12 1.74
C ALA A 53 -8.01 -6.63 1.57
N ARG A 54 -8.39 -5.99 2.68
CA ARG A 54 -8.55 -4.53 2.72
C ARG A 54 -7.18 -3.86 2.61
N ILE A 55 -6.99 -3.03 1.62
CA ILE A 55 -5.80 -2.20 1.45
C ILE A 55 -6.10 -0.77 1.91
N THR A 56 -5.20 -0.23 2.72
CA THR A 56 -5.23 1.17 3.16
C THR A 56 -3.96 1.85 2.68
N ILE A 57 -4.12 2.95 1.93
CA ILE A 57 -3.02 3.78 1.48
C ILE A 57 -3.03 5.07 2.30
N THR A 58 -1.92 5.37 2.96
CA THR A 58 -1.73 6.61 3.72
C THR A 58 -0.58 7.45 3.16
N PRO A 59 -0.68 8.78 3.19
CA PRO A 59 0.47 9.65 2.96
C PRO A 59 1.58 9.35 3.97
N GLY A 60 2.81 9.28 3.49
CA GLY A 60 4.03 9.27 4.28
C GLY A 60 4.75 10.62 4.24
N ALA A 61 5.98 10.64 4.76
CA ALA A 61 6.83 11.82 4.67
C ALA A 61 7.20 12.13 3.21
N MET A 62 7.40 13.43 2.91
CA MET A 62 7.95 13.93 1.64
C MET A 62 7.22 13.41 0.38
N GLY A 63 5.89 13.30 0.43
CA GLY A 63 5.09 12.88 -0.74
C GLY A 63 5.11 11.38 -1.03
N SER A 64 5.71 10.57 -0.16
CA SER A 64 5.63 9.10 -0.26
C SER A 64 4.24 8.58 0.11
N TYR A 65 3.91 7.36 -0.31
CA TYR A 65 2.72 6.65 0.16
C TYR A 65 3.12 5.35 0.86
N ASN A 66 2.31 4.94 1.83
CA ASN A 66 2.45 3.65 2.50
C ASN A 66 1.20 2.81 2.23
N LEU A 67 1.41 1.54 1.93
CA LEU A 67 0.37 0.54 1.77
C LEU A 67 0.36 -0.39 3.00
N LYS A 68 -0.82 -0.57 3.58
CA LYS A 68 -1.07 -1.56 4.63
C LYS A 68 -2.18 -2.52 4.20
N ALA A 69 -1.95 -3.82 4.38
CA ALA A 69 -2.92 -4.86 4.07
C ALA A 69 -3.57 -5.41 5.35
N GLY A 70 -4.86 -5.14 5.52
CA GLY A 70 -5.65 -5.52 6.69
C GLY A 70 -4.97 -5.11 8.00
N ASP A 71 -4.85 -6.08 8.90
CA ASP A 71 -4.21 -5.91 10.21
C ASP A 71 -2.71 -6.22 10.21
N ALA A 72 -2.09 -6.39 9.02
CA ALA A 72 -0.67 -6.65 8.92
C ALA A 72 0.13 -5.57 9.65
N SER A 73 1.12 -5.97 10.45
CA SER A 73 1.95 -5.03 11.22
C SER A 73 2.90 -4.21 10.33
N HIS A 74 3.14 -4.68 9.11
CA HIS A 74 4.06 -4.06 8.17
C HIS A 74 3.35 -3.11 7.20
N SER A 75 4.04 -2.03 6.84
CA SER A 75 3.60 -1.07 5.82
C SER A 75 4.67 -0.96 4.73
N TYR A 76 4.24 -0.97 3.47
CA TYR A 76 5.11 -0.98 2.31
C TYR A 76 5.15 0.40 1.65
N LYS A 77 6.32 0.87 1.24
CA LYS A 77 6.43 2.12 0.49
C LYS A 77 5.95 1.89 -0.94
N VAL A 78 4.96 2.67 -1.37
CA VAL A 78 4.36 2.52 -2.70
C VAL A 78 4.27 3.85 -3.43
N GLU A 79 4.18 3.73 -4.75
CA GLU A 79 3.86 4.81 -5.68
C GLU A 79 2.63 4.44 -6.51
N LEU A 80 1.85 5.45 -6.89
CA LEU A 80 0.72 5.26 -7.78
C LEU A 80 1.24 5.04 -9.20
N LYS A 81 0.91 3.89 -9.79
CA LYS A 81 1.22 3.60 -11.18
C LYS A 81 0.14 4.26 -12.05
N SER A 82 0.57 5.20 -12.90
CA SER A 82 -0.29 5.93 -13.84
C SER A 82 -0.63 5.09 -15.06
#